data_AF-A0A0E9WX51-F1
#
_entry.id   AF-A0A0E9WX51-F1
#
_cell.length_a   1.000
_cell.length_b   1.000
_cell.length_c   1.000
_cell.angle_alpha   90.00
_cell.angle_beta   90.00
_cell.angle_gamma   90.00
#
_symmetry.space_group_name_H-M   'P 1'
#
loop_
_entity.id
_entity.type
_entity.pdbx_description
1 polymer ?
#
loop_
_entity_poly.entity_id
_entity_poly.type
_entity_poly.pdbx_seq_one_letter_code
_entity_poly.pdbx_strand_id
1 'polypeptide(L)'
;MVAAPYQWEYPYLLSIVPSVFSFLALPRNNISYLVIGMISAGLFCIAPLIYGGMEMFPVAQQLYRHGKAYRFIFGFSAVSVMYLLMVIAVQVHAWQIYYSKKLLDAWFTSTQEKKKK
;
A
#
# COMPACT_ATOMS: atom_id res chain seq x y z
N MET A 1 20.32 -16.50 5.88
CA MET A 1 20.81 -15.15 5.53
C MET A 1 19.63 -14.35 4.99
N VAL A 2 19.53 -13.07 5.37
CA VAL A 2 18.47 -12.15 4.94
C VAL A 2 19.13 -11.04 4.14
N ALA A 3 18.67 -10.79 2.91
CA ALA A 3 19.18 -9.73 2.07
C ALA A 3 18.86 -8.34 2.64
N ALA A 4 19.69 -7.35 2.30
CA ALA A 4 19.37 -5.96 2.60
C ALA A 4 18.08 -5.52 1.89
N PRO A 5 17.22 -4.70 2.54
CA PRO A 5 15.99 -4.17 1.96
C PRO A 5 16.20 -3.46 0.62
N TYR A 6 15.20 -3.55 -0.25
CA TYR A 6 15.11 -2.70 -1.45
C TYR A 6 14.77 -1.26 -1.08
N GLN A 7 15.10 -0.30 -1.96
CA GLN A 7 14.92 1.12 -1.64
C GLN A 7 13.45 1.49 -1.47
N TRP A 8 12.53 0.82 -2.16
CA TRP A 8 11.09 1.03 -2.01
C TRP A 8 10.52 0.64 -0.64
N GLU A 9 11.19 -0.25 0.10
CA GLU A 9 10.71 -0.73 1.40
C GLU A 9 10.74 0.39 2.44
N TYR A 10 11.75 1.28 2.40
CA TYR A 10 11.90 2.39 3.34
C TYR A 10 10.73 3.39 3.30
N PRO A 11 10.35 3.99 2.15
CA PRO A 11 9.18 4.85 2.09
C PRO A 11 7.88 4.07 2.31
N TYR A 12 7.82 2.77 2.00
CA TYR A 12 6.65 1.95 2.27
C TYR A 12 6.37 1.76 3.77
N LEU A 13 7.35 1.93 4.66
CA LEU A 13 7.11 1.96 6.12
C LEU A 13 6.13 3.08 6.52
N LEU A 14 6.04 4.16 5.74
CA LEU A 14 5.08 5.25 5.98
C LEU A 14 3.63 4.85 5.66
N SER A 15 3.38 3.67 5.07
CA SER A 15 2.04 3.11 4.84
C SER A 15 1.22 2.89 6.13
N ILE A 16 1.86 2.91 7.30
CA ILE A 16 1.16 2.89 8.60
C ILE A 16 0.36 4.18 8.84
N VAL A 17 0.83 5.31 8.33
CA VAL A 17 0.20 6.63 8.51
C VAL A 17 -1.24 6.67 7.98
N PRO A 18 -1.54 6.33 6.72
CA PRO A 18 -2.91 6.32 6.21
C PRO A 18 -3.83 5.35 6.96
N SER A 19 -3.27 4.23 7.44
CA SER A 19 -4.01 3.25 8.24
C SER A 19 -4.43 3.86 9.58
N VAL A 20 -3.52 4.53 10.30
CA VAL A 20 -3.81 5.21 11.57
C VAL A 20 -4.88 6.29 11.40
N PHE A 21 -4.77 7.14 10.37
CA PHE A 21 -5.81 8.16 10.11
C PHE A 21 -7.17 7.53 9.78
N SER A 22 -7.19 6.44 9.02
CA SER A 22 -8.42 5.72 8.70
C SER A 22 -9.06 5.12 9.96
N PHE A 23 -8.25 4.57 10.89
CA PHE A 23 -8.74 4.07 12.18
C PHE A 23 -9.29 5.20 13.07
N LEU A 24 -8.60 6.34 13.16
CA LEU A 24 -9.05 7.49 13.95
C LEU A 24 -10.33 8.13 13.39
N ALA A 25 -10.63 7.92 12.10
CA ALA A 25 -11.87 8.40 11.49
C ALA A 25 -13.11 7.62 11.97
N LEU A 26 -12.97 6.35 12.36
CA LEU A 26 -14.09 5.45 12.65
C LEU A 26 -14.92 5.83 13.89
N PRO A 27 -14.36 6.18 15.07
CA PRO A 27 -15.16 6.39 16.28
C PRO A 27 -16.14 7.56 16.22
N ARG A 28 -15.84 8.57 15.39
CA ARG A 28 -16.65 9.81 15.25
C ARG A 28 -17.15 10.05 13.83
N ASN A 29 -17.00 9.07 12.92
CA ASN A 29 -17.27 9.22 11.49
C ASN A 29 -16.63 10.50 10.91
N ASN A 30 -15.37 10.77 11.27
CA ASN A 30 -14.71 12.01 10.90
C ASN A 30 -14.28 11.96 9.43
N ILE A 31 -15.08 12.60 8.57
CA ILE A 31 -14.88 12.68 7.12
C ILE A 31 -13.49 13.24 6.78
N SER A 32 -13.01 14.27 7.49
CA SER A 32 -11.71 14.89 7.21
C SER A 32 -10.55 13.92 7.42
N TYR A 33 -10.56 13.15 8.51
CA TYR A 33 -9.52 12.14 8.75
C TYR A 33 -9.56 11.01 7.74
N LEU A 34 -10.76 10.59 7.29
CA LEU A 34 -10.89 9.57 6.26
C LEU A 34 -10.31 10.06 4.91
N VAL A 35 -10.59 11.31 4.52
CA VAL A 35 -10.04 11.90 3.28
C VAL A 35 -8.51 12.02 3.37
N ILE A 36 -7.97 12.49 4.49
CA ILE A 36 -6.51 12.55 4.71
C ILE A 36 -5.91 11.14 4.63
N GLY A 37 -6.55 10.15 5.25
CA GLY A 37 -6.16 8.74 5.18
C GLY A 37 -6.14 8.21 3.75
N MET A 38 -7.13 8.54 2.93
CA MET A 38 -7.19 8.13 1.52
C MET A 38 -6.11 8.77 0.65
N ILE A 39 -5.88 10.08 0.79
CA ILE A 39 -4.83 10.80 0.03
C ILE A 39 -3.45 10.26 0.42
N SER A 40 -3.20 10.10 1.72
CA SER A 40 -1.95 9.54 2.22
C SER A 40 -1.77 8.07 1.83
N ALA A 41 -2.84 7.29 1.63
CA ALA A 41 -2.75 5.92 1.14
C ALA A 41 -2.25 5.88 -0.32
N GLY A 42 -2.69 6.81 -1.16
CA GLY A 42 -2.14 6.95 -2.51
C GLY A 42 -0.64 7.22 -2.50
N LEU A 43 -0.19 8.17 -1.65
CA LEU A 43 1.19 8.62 -1.59
C LEU A 43 2.15 7.62 -0.91
N PHE A 44 1.75 7.02 0.22
CA PHE A 44 2.64 6.20 1.04
C PHE A 44 2.40 4.69 0.91
N CYS A 45 1.28 4.25 0.33
CA CYS A 45 1.05 2.84 0.07
C CYS A 45 1.25 2.52 -1.42
N ILE A 46 0.52 3.19 -2.31
CA ILE A 46 0.52 2.84 -3.74
C ILE A 46 1.81 3.28 -4.44
N ALA A 47 2.27 4.51 -4.22
CA ALA A 47 3.45 5.03 -4.91
C ALA A 47 4.75 4.24 -4.63
N PRO A 48 5.08 3.85 -3.38
CA PRO A 48 6.24 2.99 -3.11
C PRO A 48 6.14 1.63 -3.77
N LEU A 49 4.95 1.04 -3.88
CA LEU A 49 4.75 -0.24 -4.56
C LEU A 49 4.98 -0.15 -6.07
N ILE A 50 4.50 0.91 -6.71
CA ILE A 50 4.78 1.17 -8.15
C ILE A 50 6.28 1.35 -8.36
N TYR A 51 6.92 2.18 -7.54
CA TYR A 51 8.37 2.40 -7.62
C TYR A 51 9.16 1.11 -7.40
N GLY A 52 8.82 0.32 -6.38
CA GLY A 52 9.47 -0.95 -6.11
C GLY A 52 9.32 -1.96 -7.24
N GLY A 53 8.16 -1.98 -7.90
CA GLY A 53 7.92 -2.82 -9.06
C GLY A 53 8.85 -2.49 -10.22
N MET A 54 9.19 -1.21 -10.40
CA MET A 54 10.17 -0.76 -11.39
C MET A 54 11.61 -0.99 -10.94
N GLU A 55 11.93 -0.71 -9.66
CA GLU A 55 13.27 -0.90 -9.08
C GLU A 55 13.72 -2.36 -9.18
N MET A 56 12.83 -3.30 -8.87
CA MET A 56 13.15 -4.73 -8.86
C MET A 56 13.13 -5.37 -10.26
N PHE A 57 12.63 -4.66 -11.29
CA PHE A 57 12.45 -5.22 -12.63
C PHE A 57 13.75 -5.71 -13.30
N PRO A 58 14.88 -4.97 -13.25
CA PRO A 58 16.14 -5.46 -13.82
C PRO A 58 16.66 -6.71 -13.12
N VAL A 59 16.45 -6.81 -11.80
CA VAL A 59 16.88 -7.97 -11.00
C VAL A 59 16.01 -9.19 -11.31
N ALA A 60 14.70 -9.00 -11.48
CA ALA A 60 13.81 -10.05 -11.95
C ALA A 60 14.19 -10.52 -13.36
N GLN A 61 14.50 -9.60 -14.28
CA GLN A 61 14.95 -9.97 -15.62
C GLN A 61 16.24 -10.80 -15.58
N GLN A 62 17.20 -10.45 -14.72
CA GLN A 62 18.43 -11.23 -14.53
C GLN A 62 18.15 -12.63 -13.98
N LEU A 63 17.20 -12.75 -13.04
CA LEU A 63 16.78 -14.03 -12.51
C LEU A 63 16.13 -14.91 -13.58
N TYR A 64 15.13 -14.38 -14.30
CA TYR A 64 14.34 -15.17 -15.25
C TYR A 64 15.09 -15.48 -16.55
N ARG A 65 15.93 -14.57 -17.06
CA ARG A 65 16.66 -14.78 -18.34
C ARG A 65 18.03 -15.43 -18.16
N HIS A 66 18.70 -15.19 -17.04
CA HIS A 66 20.08 -15.67 -16.83
C HIS A 66 20.21 -16.66 -15.67
N GLY A 67 19.14 -16.91 -14.90
CA GLY A 67 19.19 -17.80 -13.73
C GLY A 67 20.04 -17.25 -12.58
N LYS A 68 20.39 -15.94 -12.60
CA LYS A 68 21.30 -15.33 -11.62
C LYS A 68 20.50 -14.59 -10.54
N ALA A 69 20.68 -15.01 -9.28
CA ALA A 69 20.15 -14.33 -8.10
C ALA A 69 21.32 -13.73 -7.29
N TYR A 70 21.20 -12.45 -6.93
CA TYR A 70 22.23 -11.73 -6.16
C TYR A 70 21.82 -11.47 -4.71
N ARG A 71 20.51 -11.59 -4.41
CA ARG A 71 19.94 -11.36 -3.09
C ARG A 71 19.06 -12.55 -2.73
N PHE A 72 19.18 -13.02 -1.49
CA PHE A 72 18.46 -14.20 -1.01
C PHE A 72 17.72 -13.91 0.30
N ILE A 73 16.52 -14.46 0.43
CA ILE A 73 15.71 -14.44 1.65
C ILE A 73 15.35 -15.88 1.96
N PHE A 74 15.84 -16.39 3.10
CA PHE A 74 15.61 -17.77 3.55
C PHE A 74 15.91 -18.85 2.48
N GLY A 75 16.93 -18.63 1.64
CA GLY A 75 17.34 -19.58 0.59
C GLY A 75 16.62 -19.39 -0.75
N PHE A 76 15.60 -18.54 -0.82
CA PHE A 76 14.93 -18.17 -2.07
C PHE A 76 15.46 -16.86 -2.63
N SER A 77 15.28 -16.63 -3.93
CA SER A 77 15.59 -15.35 -4.55
C SER A 77 14.74 -14.23 -3.95
N ALA A 78 15.40 -13.21 -3.40
CA ALA A 78 14.73 -12.11 -2.69
C ALA A 78 13.72 -11.39 -3.58
N VAL A 79 14.05 -11.20 -4.87
CA VAL A 79 13.17 -10.51 -5.83
C VAL A 79 11.88 -11.29 -6.06
N SER A 80 11.91 -12.63 -6.10
CA SER A 80 10.71 -13.44 -6.27
C SER A 80 9.78 -13.32 -5.06
N VAL A 81 10.35 -13.41 -3.85
CA VAL A 81 9.60 -13.25 -2.60
C VAL A 81 9.00 -11.85 -2.51
N MET A 82 9.77 -10.82 -2.86
CA MET A 82 9.32 -9.43 -2.78
C MET A 82 8.23 -9.09 -3.80
N TYR A 83 8.27 -9.63 -5.03
CA TYR A 83 7.15 -9.47 -5.97
C TYR A 83 5.86 -10.12 -5.47
N LEU A 84 5.94 -11.28 -4.81
CA LEU A 84 4.76 -11.92 -4.22
C LEU A 84 4.16 -11.04 -3.10
N LEU A 85 5.00 -10.53 -2.20
CA LEU A 85 4.58 -9.61 -1.15
C LEU A 85 3.98 -8.31 -1.73
N MET A 86 4.58 -7.79 -2.79
CA MET A 86 4.10 -6.60 -3.48
C MET A 86 2.71 -6.81 -4.08
N VAL A 87 2.44 -7.94 -4.73
CA VAL A 87 1.11 -8.25 -5.29
C VAL A 87 0.07 -8.31 -4.16
N ILE A 88 0.39 -8.96 -3.04
CA ILE A 88 -0.50 -9.01 -1.87
C ILE A 88 -0.74 -7.60 -1.32
N ALA A 89 0.32 -6.79 -1.15
CA ALA A 89 0.21 -5.42 -0.66
C ALA A 89 -0.66 -4.54 -1.58
N VAL A 90 -0.48 -4.65 -2.91
CA VAL A 90 -1.30 -3.94 -3.89
C VAL A 90 -2.77 -4.34 -3.75
N GLN A 91 -3.08 -5.64 -3.60
CA GLN A 91 -4.45 -6.10 -3.40
C GLN A 91 -5.06 -5.54 -2.11
N VAL A 92 -4.32 -5.61 -1.00
CA VAL A 92 -4.77 -5.10 0.31
C VAL A 92 -5.06 -3.60 0.24
N HIS A 93 -4.16 -2.79 -0.33
CA HIS A 93 -4.36 -1.35 -0.43
C HIS A 93 -5.43 -0.96 -1.46
N ALA A 94 -5.59 -1.72 -2.54
CA ALA A 94 -6.68 -1.50 -3.51
C ALA A 94 -8.05 -1.66 -2.83
N TRP A 95 -8.23 -2.73 -2.06
CA TRP A 95 -9.46 -2.95 -1.28
C TRP A 95 -9.64 -1.90 -0.19
N GLN A 96 -8.58 -1.55 0.53
CA GLN A 96 -8.61 -0.48 1.53
C GLN A 96 -9.15 0.83 0.92
N ILE A 97 -8.57 1.30 -0.18
CA ILE A 97 -8.97 2.55 -0.83
C ILE A 97 -10.40 2.47 -1.37
N TYR A 98 -10.77 1.32 -1.97
CA TYR A 98 -12.13 1.09 -2.47
C TYR A 98 -13.17 1.23 -1.35
N TYR A 99 -12.97 0.54 -0.23
CA TYR A 99 -13.90 0.57 0.90
C TYR A 99 -13.88 1.92 1.62
N SER A 100 -12.72 2.56 1.77
CA SER A 100 -12.65 3.93 2.32
C SER A 100 -13.45 4.92 1.46
N LYS A 101 -13.40 4.79 0.14
CA LYS A 101 -14.23 5.63 -0.76
C LYS A 101 -15.72 5.38 -0.56
N LYS A 102 -16.14 4.11 -0.51
CA LYS A 102 -17.55 3.76 -0.25
C LYS A 102 -18.04 4.28 1.10
N LEU A 103 -17.19 4.20 2.13
CA LEU A 103 -17.48 4.72 3.46
C LEU A 103 -17.61 6.26 3.46
N LEU A 104 -16.71 6.94 2.73
CA LEU A 104 -16.74 8.39 2.57
C LEU A 104 -18.07 8.85 1.92
N ASP A 105 -18.48 8.18 0.84
CA ASP A 105 -19.75 8.48 0.17
C ASP A 105 -20.95 8.29 1.11
N ALA A 106 -20.95 7.20 1.89
CA ALA A 106 -22.03 6.87 2.82
C ALA A 106 -22.14 7.91 3.95
N TRP A 107 -21.01 8.29 4.56
CA TRP A 107 -20.98 9.31 5.61
C TRP A 107 -21.37 10.69 5.09
N PHE A 108 -20.92 11.05 3.89
CA PHE A 108 -21.28 12.32 3.28
C PHE A 108 -22.78 12.39 3.00
N THR A 109 -23.36 11.36 2.36
CA THR A 109 -24.79 11.28 2.07
C THR A 109 -25.64 11.34 3.34
N SER A 110 -25.31 10.54 4.36
CA SER A 110 -26.05 10.54 5.64
C SER A 110 -26.03 11.90 6.35
N THR A 111 -24.90 12.61 6.28
CA THR A 111 -24.76 13.93 6.90
C THR A 111 -25.62 14.98 6.17
N GLN A 112 -25.68 14.92 4.83
CA GLN A 112 -26.51 15.81 4.03
C GLN A 112 -28.01 15.55 4.23
N GLU A 113 -28.43 14.29 4.33
CA GLU A 113 -29.82 13.92 4.61
C GLU A 113 -30.26 14.44 5.98
N LYS A 114 -29.42 14.34 7.01
CA LYS A 114 -29.70 14.90 8.33
C LYS A 114 -29.79 16.43 8.33
N LYS A 115 -29.04 17.12 7.47
CA LYS A 115 -29.08 18.58 7.34
C LYS A 115 -30.34 19.09 6.63
N LYS A 116 -30.96 18.26 5.78
CA LYS A 116 -32.17 18.59 5.01
C LYS A 116 -33.48 18.33 5.77
N LYS A 117 -33.44 17.52 6.83
CA LYS A 117 -34.57 17.26 7.74
C LYS A 117 -34.54 18.25 8.90
#